data_AF-A0A7C1IW17-F1
#
_entry.id   AF-A0A7C1IW17-F1
#
_cell.length_a   1.000
_cell.length_b   1.000
_cell.length_c   1.000
_cell.angle_alpha   90.00
_cell.angle_beta   90.00
_cell.angle_gamma   90.00
#
_symmetry.space_group_name_H-M   'P 1'
#
loop_
_entity.id
_entity.type
_entity.pdbx_description
1 polymer ?
#
loop_
_entity_poly.entity_id
_entity_poly.type
_entity_poly.pdbx_seq_one_letter_code
_entity_poly.pdbx_strand_id
1 'polypeptide(L)'
;MSTPSNPQEHPTPEPKPEWLNEFEELANQQLEDGSSCEQVHPIIAQWYENLLQSAPPDSRDSVLQAMSCLTTEIMADIPDDVFTIMLKHVDEDELAGWIEYVLMVGRAFEISLRKGDLDDL
;
A
#
# COMPACT_ATOMS: atom_id res chain seq x y z
N MET A 1 43.05 18.09 26.29
CA MET A 1 42.81 17.34 25.04
C MET A 1 41.31 17.34 24.84
N SER A 2 40.83 18.18 23.92
CA SER A 2 39.40 18.31 23.62
C SER A 2 39.17 17.62 22.28
N THR A 3 38.40 16.54 22.27
CA THR A 3 37.90 15.90 21.06
C THR A 3 36.89 16.85 20.39
N PRO A 4 36.99 17.12 19.08
CA PRO A 4 35.92 17.81 18.36
C PRO A 4 34.76 16.84 18.12
N SER A 5 33.55 17.26 18.47
CA SER A 5 32.31 16.58 18.12
C SER A 5 32.15 16.50 16.61
N ASN A 6 31.95 15.28 16.11
CA ASN A 6 31.55 15.02 14.73
C ASN A 6 30.10 15.53 14.55
N PRO A 7 29.78 16.39 13.56
CA PRO A 7 28.40 16.70 13.23
C PRO A 7 27.72 15.42 12.75
N GLN A 8 26.61 15.03 13.37
CA GLN A 8 25.75 13.99 12.81
C GLN A 8 25.24 14.49 11.46
N GLU A 9 25.81 13.94 10.37
CA GLU A 9 25.15 13.95 9.07
C GLU A 9 23.87 13.13 9.23
N HIS A 10 22.73 13.80 9.26
CA HIS A 10 21.46 13.13 9.03
C HIS A 10 21.54 12.49 7.64
N PRO A 11 21.32 11.17 7.49
CA PRO A 11 21.27 10.58 6.17
C PRO A 11 20.18 11.29 5.37
N THR A 12 20.57 11.80 4.20
CA THR A 12 19.65 12.32 3.20
C THR A 12 18.57 11.25 2.96
N PRO A 13 17.28 11.59 2.92
CA PRO A 13 16.23 10.60 2.63
C PRO A 13 16.59 9.89 1.33
N GLU A 14 16.56 8.55 1.34
CA GLU A 14 16.78 7.77 0.13
C GLU A 14 15.80 8.26 -0.95
N PRO A 15 16.27 8.46 -2.19
CA PRO A 15 15.39 8.89 -3.26
C PRO A 15 14.27 7.88 -3.46
N LYS A 16 13.03 8.36 -3.64
CA LYS A 16 11.88 7.52 -3.97
C LYS A 16 12.25 6.54 -5.09
N PRO A 17 11.83 5.26 -5.01
CA PRO A 17 12.06 4.30 -6.09
C PRO A 17 11.53 4.84 -7.43
N GLU A 18 12.28 4.64 -8.52
CA GLU A 18 11.89 5.15 -9.84
C GLU A 18 10.50 4.67 -10.28
N TRP A 19 10.14 3.42 -9.98
CA TRP A 19 8.82 2.87 -10.32
C TRP A 19 7.66 3.65 -9.67
N LEU A 20 7.87 4.29 -8.52
CA LEU A 20 6.85 5.09 -7.86
C LEU A 20 6.63 6.41 -8.61
N ASN A 21 7.70 7.01 -9.12
CA ASN A 21 7.62 8.19 -9.98
C ASN A 21 6.97 7.83 -11.32
N GLU A 22 7.35 6.70 -11.93
CA GLU A 22 6.73 6.19 -13.15
C GLU A 22 5.23 5.92 -12.95
N PHE A 23 4.83 5.36 -11.80
CA PHE A 23 3.42 5.15 -11.46
C PHE A 23 2.67 6.48 -11.29
N GLU A 24 3.24 7.45 -10.56
CA GLU A 24 2.67 8.79 -10.42
C GLU A 24 2.51 9.47 -11.79
N GLU A 25 3.51 9.38 -12.67
CA GLU A 25 3.47 9.94 -14.03
C GLU A 25 2.45 9.23 -14.92
N LEU A 26 2.39 7.89 -14.89
CA LEU A 26 1.41 7.09 -15.61
C LEU A 26 -0.01 7.41 -15.17
N ALA A 27 -0.26 7.53 -13.87
CA ALA A 27 -1.55 7.91 -13.33
C ALA A 27 -1.94 9.31 -13.82
N ASN A 28 -1.02 10.28 -13.77
CA ASN A 28 -1.26 11.64 -14.25
C ASN A 28 -1.46 11.73 -15.78
N GLN A 29 -0.88 10.81 -16.55
CA GLN A 29 -1.02 10.77 -18.02
C GLN A 29 -2.28 10.02 -18.48
N GLN A 30 -2.68 8.97 -17.77
CA GLN A 30 -3.81 8.11 -18.16
C GLN A 30 -5.15 8.56 -17.57
N LEU A 31 -5.14 9.31 -16.47
CA LEU A 31 -6.32 10.00 -15.97
C LEU A 31 -6.50 11.28 -16.80
N GLU A 32 -7.23 11.21 -17.91
CA GLU A 32 -7.71 12.41 -18.61
C GLU A 32 -8.57 13.28 -17.66
N ASP A 33 -8.65 14.59 -17.93
CA ASP A 33 -9.68 15.49 -17.38
C ASP A 33 -11.09 14.99 -17.79
N GLY A 34 -11.57 13.90 -17.19
CA GLY A 34 -12.76 13.20 -17.69
C GLY A 34 -13.04 11.80 -17.16
N SER A 35 -12.11 11.14 -16.46
CA SER A 35 -12.40 10.00 -15.56
C SER A 35 -12.28 10.49 -14.13
N SER A 36 -13.20 11.39 -13.77
CA SER A 36 -13.29 11.90 -12.41
C SER A 36 -13.40 10.72 -11.42
N CYS A 37 -12.88 10.87 -10.22
CA CYS A 37 -13.16 9.92 -9.14
C CYS A 37 -14.67 9.64 -9.03
N GLU A 38 -15.54 10.59 -9.39
CA GLU A 38 -17.00 10.39 -9.41
C GLU A 38 -17.49 9.32 -10.39
N GLN A 39 -16.79 9.10 -11.51
CA GLN A 39 -17.12 8.05 -12.49
C GLN A 39 -16.53 6.69 -12.12
N VAL A 40 -15.30 6.67 -11.59
CA VAL A 40 -14.57 5.44 -11.25
C VAL A 40 -15.04 4.88 -9.89
N HIS A 41 -15.34 5.75 -8.93
CA HIS A 41 -15.67 5.36 -7.56
C HIS A 41 -16.86 4.40 -7.45
N PRO A 42 -17.98 4.56 -8.18
CA PRO A 42 -19.08 3.60 -8.13
C PRO A 42 -18.67 2.18 -8.57
N ILE A 43 -17.81 2.08 -9.59
CA ILE A 43 -17.32 0.79 -10.11
C ILE A 43 -16.43 0.11 -9.06
N ILE A 44 -15.47 0.86 -8.51
CA ILE A 44 -14.56 0.37 -7.47
C ILE A 44 -15.31 0.02 -6.17
N ALA A 45 -16.28 0.84 -5.76
CA ALA A 45 -17.08 0.59 -4.56
C ALA A 45 -17.90 -0.71 -4.71
N GLN A 46 -18.57 -0.89 -5.86
CA GLN A 46 -19.33 -2.11 -6.13
C GLN A 46 -18.42 -3.35 -6.16
N TRP A 47 -17.25 -3.24 -6.79
CA TRP A 47 -16.25 -4.32 -6.78
C TRP A 47 -15.80 -4.66 -5.36
N TYR A 48 -15.49 -3.66 -4.55
CA TYR A 48 -15.03 -3.85 -3.17
C TYR A 48 -16.12 -4.49 -2.30
N GLU A 49 -17.36 -4.01 -2.38
CA GLU A 49 -18.49 -4.63 -1.69
C GLU A 49 -18.68 -6.10 -2.08
N ASN A 50 -18.57 -6.42 -3.37
CA ASN A 50 -18.66 -7.79 -3.86
C ASN A 50 -17.50 -8.66 -3.34
N LEU A 51 -16.28 -8.11 -3.30
CA LEU A 51 -15.12 -8.78 -2.72
C LEU A 51 -15.38 -9.17 -1.27
N LEU A 52 -15.91 -8.25 -0.45
CA LEU A 52 -16.18 -8.47 0.98
C LEU A 52 -17.30 -9.47 1.26
N GLN A 53 -18.20 -9.71 0.30
CA GLN A 53 -19.25 -10.72 0.41
C GLN A 53 -18.73 -12.14 0.14
N SER A 54 -17.54 -12.26 -0.44
CA SER A 54 -16.91 -13.54 -0.74
C SER A 54 -15.93 -13.96 0.36
N ALA A 55 -15.79 -15.27 0.58
CA ALA A 55 -14.70 -15.77 1.42
C ALA A 55 -13.36 -15.39 0.76
N PRO A 56 -12.34 -14.99 1.54
CA PRO A 56 -11.03 -14.68 0.98
C PRO A 56 -10.51 -15.89 0.18
N PRO A 57 -9.94 -15.68 -1.01
CA PRO A 57 -9.47 -16.78 -1.84
C PRO A 57 -8.35 -17.54 -1.12
N ASP A 58 -8.43 -18.87 -1.14
CA ASP A 58 -7.39 -19.74 -0.60
C ASP A 58 -6.04 -19.34 -1.17
N SER A 59 -5.14 -18.94 -0.28
CA SER A 59 -3.78 -18.55 -0.61
C SER A 59 -2.85 -19.64 -0.12
N ARG A 60 -1.85 -19.99 -0.94
CA ARG A 60 -0.80 -20.93 -0.53
C ARG A 60 -0.08 -20.37 0.70
N ASP A 61 0.33 -21.22 1.62
CA ASP A 61 1.07 -20.81 2.83
C ASP A 61 2.28 -19.92 2.51
N SER A 62 2.99 -20.19 1.40
CA SER A 62 4.12 -19.38 0.97
C SER A 62 3.73 -17.94 0.59
N VAL A 63 2.52 -17.73 0.09
CA VAL A 63 1.98 -16.39 -0.22
C VAL A 63 1.59 -15.67 1.06
N LEU A 64 0.95 -16.36 2.00
CA LEU A 64 0.63 -15.80 3.33
C LEU A 64 1.92 -15.38 4.06
N GLN A 65 2.93 -16.24 4.07
CA GLN A 65 4.24 -15.95 4.64
C GLN A 65 4.91 -14.74 3.97
N ALA A 66 4.85 -14.66 2.64
CA ALA A 66 5.43 -13.53 1.92
C ALA A 66 4.73 -12.20 2.25
N MET A 67 3.40 -12.19 2.41
CA MET A 67 2.66 -10.99 2.83
C MET A 67 3.00 -10.58 4.27
N SER A 68 3.17 -11.56 5.17
CA SER A 68 3.59 -11.27 6.53
C SER A 68 5.01 -10.70 6.59
N CYS A 69 5.95 -11.26 5.81
CA CYS A 69 7.28 -10.69 5.65
C CYS A 69 7.25 -9.26 5.10
N LEU A 70 6.46 -9.01 4.04
CA LEU A 70 6.30 -7.67 3.47
C LEU A 70 5.71 -6.68 4.48
N THR A 71 4.76 -7.12 5.30
CA THR A 71 4.17 -6.29 6.36
C THR A 71 5.23 -5.82 7.35
N THR A 72 6.14 -6.71 7.76
CA THR A 72 7.27 -6.34 8.62
C THR A 72 8.18 -5.30 7.97
N GLU A 73 8.51 -5.47 6.69
CA GLU A 73 9.33 -4.47 5.95
C GLU A 73 8.61 -3.12 5.87
N ILE A 74 7.30 -3.14 5.55
CA ILE A 74 6.50 -1.90 5.51
C ILE A 74 6.53 -1.23 6.88
N MET A 75 6.26 -1.96 7.97
CA MET A 75 6.27 -1.40 9.33
C MET A 75 7.62 -0.81 9.72
N ALA A 76 8.73 -1.45 9.32
CA ALA A 76 10.07 -0.97 9.60
C ALA A 76 10.41 0.35 8.86
N ASP A 77 9.79 0.57 7.69
CA ASP A 77 9.98 1.76 6.86
C ASP A 77 8.96 2.88 7.12
N ILE A 78 7.94 2.67 7.98
CA ILE A 78 6.98 3.73 8.32
C ILE A 78 7.73 4.87 9.03
N PRO A 79 7.61 6.13 8.57
CA PRO A 79 8.17 7.28 9.29
C PRO A 79 7.65 7.37 10.73
N ASP A 80 8.54 7.60 11.69
CA ASP A 80 8.22 7.61 13.13
C ASP A 80 7.03 8.51 13.50
N ASP A 81 6.86 9.63 12.81
CA ASP A 81 5.76 10.57 13.02
C ASP A 81 4.41 9.99 12.57
N VAL A 82 4.38 9.30 11.42
CA VAL A 82 3.21 8.58 10.92
C VAL A 82 2.90 7.39 11.83
N PHE A 83 3.92 6.60 12.20
CA PHE A 83 3.77 5.44 13.08
C PHE A 83 3.18 5.85 14.43
N THR A 84 3.72 6.92 15.03
CA THR A 84 3.22 7.48 16.30
C THR A 84 1.77 7.97 16.19
N ILE A 85 1.35 8.49 15.05
CA ILE A 85 -0.05 8.91 14.83
C ILE A 85 -0.96 7.69 14.74
N MET A 86 -0.57 6.66 14.00
CA MET A 86 -1.35 5.43 13.85
C MET A 86 -1.52 4.71 15.19
N LEU A 87 -0.45 4.63 15.99
CA LEU A 87 -0.47 4.00 17.31
C LEU A 87 -1.34 4.70 18.37
N LYS A 88 -1.90 5.88 18.07
CA LYS A 88 -2.93 6.51 18.92
C LYS A 88 -4.30 5.85 18.78
N HIS A 89 -4.51 5.10 17.71
CA HIS A 89 -5.81 4.53 17.35
C HIS A 89 -5.84 3.00 17.38
N VAL A 90 -4.70 2.37 17.08
CA VAL A 90 -4.53 0.91 17.03
C VAL A 90 -3.22 0.54 17.71
N ASP A 91 -3.09 -0.69 18.20
CA ASP A 91 -1.78 -1.19 18.61
C ASP A 91 -0.94 -1.68 17.40
N GLU A 92 0.31 -2.06 17.66
CA GLU A 92 1.26 -2.48 16.61
C GLU A 92 0.81 -3.78 15.90
N ASP A 93 0.25 -4.73 16.64
CA ASP A 93 -0.24 -6.00 16.09
C ASP A 93 -1.51 -5.76 15.24
N GLU A 94 -2.40 -4.88 15.69
CA GLU A 94 -3.58 -4.44 14.94
C GLU A 94 -3.19 -3.69 13.66
N LEU A 95 -2.16 -2.84 13.71
CA LEU A 95 -1.64 -2.14 12.54
C LEU A 95 -1.03 -3.11 11.53
N ALA A 96 -0.24 -4.09 11.99
CA ALA A 96 0.30 -5.13 11.14
C ALA A 96 -0.81 -5.95 10.47
N GLY A 97 -1.83 -6.36 11.24
CA GLY A 97 -2.99 -7.07 10.71
C GLY A 97 -3.78 -6.25 9.67
N TRP A 98 -3.90 -4.93 9.88
CA TRP A 98 -4.51 -4.03 8.90
C TRP A 98 -3.69 -3.93 7.61
N ILE A 99 -2.36 -3.84 7.69
CA ILE A 99 -1.48 -3.84 6.52
C ILE A 99 -1.63 -5.16 5.75
N GLU A 100 -1.60 -6.30 6.43
CA GLU A 100 -1.83 -7.61 5.79
C GLU A 100 -3.19 -7.66 5.08
N TYR A 101 -4.23 -7.09 5.70
CA TYR A 101 -5.55 -6.99 5.09
C TYR A 101 -5.55 -6.12 3.82
N VAL A 102 -4.88 -4.96 3.85
CA VAL A 102 -4.72 -4.09 2.67
C VAL A 102 -3.97 -4.82 1.55
N LEU A 103 -2.92 -5.57 1.86
CA LEU A 103 -2.18 -6.37 0.88
C LEU A 103 -3.06 -7.46 0.24
N MET A 104 -3.94 -8.10 1.02
CA MET A 104 -4.91 -9.07 0.49
C MET A 104 -5.91 -8.41 -0.47
N VAL A 105 -6.43 -7.23 -0.12
CA VAL A 105 -7.32 -6.46 -1.01
C VAL A 105 -6.58 -6.05 -2.29
N GLY A 106 -5.35 -5.54 -2.17
CA GLY A 106 -4.53 -5.15 -3.33
C GLY A 106 -4.25 -6.32 -4.26
N ARG A 107 -3.95 -7.51 -3.71
CA ARG A 107 -3.79 -8.73 -4.48
C ARG A 107 -5.08 -9.14 -5.20
N ALA A 108 -6.23 -9.03 -4.54
CA ALA A 108 -7.52 -9.32 -5.17
C ALA A 108 -7.80 -8.35 -6.33
N PHE A 109 -7.49 -7.06 -6.14
CA PHE A 109 -7.63 -6.03 -7.16
C PHE A 109 -6.78 -6.33 -8.40
N GLU A 110 -5.51 -6.69 -8.18
CA GLU A 110 -4.56 -7.07 -9.22
C GLU A 110 -5.05 -8.28 -10.03
N ILE A 111 -5.61 -9.28 -9.36
CA ILE A 111 -6.21 -10.46 -10.01
C ILE A 111 -7.43 -10.06 -10.85
N SER A 112 -8.30 -9.18 -10.32
CA SER A 112 -9.49 -8.70 -11.05
C SER A 112 -9.11 -7.92 -12.30
N LEU A 113 -8.11 -7.03 -12.22
CA LEU A 113 -7.55 -6.34 -13.39
C LEU A 113 -7.03 -7.34 -14.44
N ARG A 114 -6.24 -8.35 -14.03
CA ARG A 114 -5.72 -9.36 -14.97
C ARG A 114 -6.80 -10.23 -15.63
N LYS A 115 -7.94 -10.42 -14.96
CA LYS A 115 -9.08 -11.20 -15.48
C LYS A 115 -9.99 -10.39 -16.39
N GLY A 116 -9.84 -9.08 -16.41
CA GLY A 116 -10.74 -8.16 -17.09
C GLY A 116 -12.05 -7.90 -16.35
N ASP A 117 -12.13 -8.23 -15.06
CA ASP A 117 -13.32 -7.96 -14.23
C ASP A 117 -13.60 -6.45 -14.08
N LEU A 118 -12.61 -5.62 -14.45
CA LEU A 118 -12.60 -4.17 -14.37
C LEU A 118 -12.27 -3.52 -15.72
N ASP A 119 -12.45 -4.24 -16.84
CA ASP A 119 -12.19 -3.70 -18.20
C ASP A 119 -13.15 -2.57 -18.60
N ASP A 120 -14.24 -2.39 -17.86
CA ASP A 120 -15.19 -1.30 -18.02
C ASP A 120 -14.74 0.01 -17.32
N LEU A 121 -13.54 0.03 -16.70
CA LEU A 121 -12.85 1.22 -16.22
C LEU A 121 -12.20 2.00 -17.36
#